data_AF-A0A1H9TFS5-F1
#
_entry.id   AF-A0A1H9TFS5-F1
#
_cell.length_a   1.000
_cell.length_b   1.000
_cell.length_c   1.000
_cell.angle_alpha   90.00
_cell.angle_beta   90.00
_cell.angle_gamma   90.00
#
_symmetry.space_group_name_H-M   'P 1'
#
loop_
_entity.id
_entity.type
_entity.pdbx_description
1 polymer ?
#
loop_
_entity_poly.entity_id
_entity_poly.type
_entity_poly.pdbx_seq_one_letter_code
_entity_poly.pdbx_strand_id
1 'polypeptide(L)'
;MFRIFLFDKRKTRLDSFFLILLFLFFAVANSFVIIAGTKQYYNNSKKINENFNIRSCSSYLTQKINEYDYENGIKISQLYDPNGDKTTALALYSNDTTPSYITYIYVYKGFLRELVITENSIFSLDAGQKIATVKNFELVVHYNQLLTITYETSKNHTEILDFNLHSAKIDIK
;
A
#
# COMPACT_ATOMS: atom_id res chain seq x y z
N MET A 1 7.34 -70.67 22.88
CA MET A 1 7.26 -69.75 24.02
C MET A 1 7.73 -68.37 23.54
N PHE A 2 6.77 -67.51 23.19
CA PHE A 2 6.97 -66.26 22.44
C PHE A 2 7.63 -65.18 23.31
N ARG A 3 8.65 -64.50 22.77
CA ARG A 3 9.35 -63.37 23.40
C ARG A 3 8.37 -62.21 23.61
N ILE A 4 8.17 -61.80 24.85
CA ILE A 4 7.43 -60.57 25.18
C ILE A 4 8.41 -59.39 25.14
N PHE A 5 8.04 -58.47 24.26
CA PHE A 5 8.62 -57.19 23.93
C PHE A 5 8.71 -56.31 25.20
N LEU A 6 9.91 -56.17 25.78
CA LEU A 6 10.16 -55.10 26.74
C LEU A 6 10.30 -53.79 25.96
N PHE A 7 9.17 -53.09 25.81
CA PHE A 7 9.11 -51.72 25.30
C PHE A 7 9.97 -50.81 26.20
N ASP A 8 11.07 -50.33 25.64
CA ASP A 8 11.98 -49.38 26.28
C ASP A 8 11.25 -48.04 26.53
N LYS A 9 10.81 -47.83 27.78
CA LYS A 9 10.12 -46.62 28.27
C LYS A 9 10.97 -45.35 28.21
N ARG A 10 12.26 -45.41 27.84
CA ARG A 10 13.14 -44.23 27.74
C ARG A 10 13.11 -43.56 26.37
N LYS A 11 12.77 -44.30 25.31
CA LYS A 11 12.66 -43.74 23.94
C LYS A 11 11.49 -42.77 23.81
N THR A 12 10.32 -43.14 24.33
CA THR A 12 9.06 -42.38 24.21
C THR A 12 9.07 -41.00 24.87
N ARG A 13 9.83 -40.78 25.94
CA ARG A 13 9.96 -39.43 26.55
C ARG A 13 10.78 -38.50 25.67
N LEU A 14 11.94 -38.96 25.18
CA LEU A 14 12.78 -38.18 24.27
C LEU A 14 12.08 -37.91 22.93
N ASP A 15 11.34 -38.88 22.42
CA ASP A 15 10.54 -38.74 21.19
C ASP A 15 9.44 -37.67 21.36
N SER A 16 8.80 -37.60 22.53
CA SER A 16 7.78 -36.58 22.83
C SER A 16 8.40 -35.18 22.98
N PHE A 17 9.56 -35.07 23.64
CA PHE A 17 10.29 -33.80 23.72
C PHE A 17 10.75 -33.31 22.34
N PHE A 18 11.17 -34.21 21.47
CA PHE A 18 11.54 -33.88 20.09
C PHE A 18 10.34 -33.36 19.28
N LEU A 19 9.17 -33.98 19.41
CA LEU A 19 7.94 -33.53 18.76
C LEU A 19 7.50 -32.13 19.24
N ILE A 20 7.58 -31.87 20.55
CA ILE A 20 7.27 -30.54 21.12
C ILE A 20 8.27 -29.49 20.63
N LEU A 21 9.56 -29.82 20.57
CA LEU A 21 10.61 -28.93 20.06
C LEU A 21 10.39 -28.61 18.58
N LEU A 22 10.05 -29.62 17.78
CA LEU A 22 9.75 -29.46 16.36
C LEU A 22 8.50 -28.59 16.13
N PHE A 23 7.45 -28.77 16.94
CA PHE A 23 6.25 -27.95 16.90
C PHE A 23 6.54 -26.48 17.23
N LEU A 24 7.32 -26.22 18.28
CA LEU A 24 7.74 -24.86 18.63
C LEU A 24 8.59 -24.22 17.53
N PHE A 25 9.54 -24.98 16.96
CA PHE A 25 10.33 -24.51 15.83
C PHE A 25 9.45 -24.15 14.62
N PHE A 26 8.45 -24.99 14.31
CA PHE A 26 7.48 -24.71 13.26
C PHE A 26 6.62 -23.49 13.56
N ALA A 27 6.13 -23.32 14.79
CA ALA A 27 5.34 -22.15 15.18
C ALA A 27 6.14 -20.85 15.08
N VAL A 28 7.42 -20.88 15.49
CA VAL A 28 8.35 -19.76 15.35
C VAL A 28 8.64 -19.46 13.87
N ALA A 29 8.89 -20.48 13.04
CA ALA A 29 9.09 -20.32 11.61
C ALA A 29 7.86 -19.71 10.91
N ASN A 30 6.65 -20.17 11.24
CA ASN A 30 5.41 -19.59 10.72
C ASN A 30 5.22 -18.14 11.18
N SER A 31 5.56 -17.84 12.44
CA SER A 31 5.54 -16.47 12.94
C SER A 31 6.50 -15.58 12.14
N PHE A 32 7.69 -16.07 11.78
CA PHE A 32 8.61 -15.34 10.88
C PHE A 32 8.03 -15.13 9.48
N VAL A 33 7.26 -16.08 8.93
CA VAL A 33 6.58 -15.90 7.63
C VAL A 33 5.49 -14.83 7.71
N ILE A 34 4.69 -14.81 8.79
CA ILE A 34 3.66 -13.78 9.02
C ILE A 34 4.32 -12.40 9.23
N ILE A 35 5.42 -12.34 9.97
CA ILE A 35 6.22 -11.12 10.16
C ILE A 35 6.88 -10.68 8.84
N ALA A 36 7.37 -11.60 8.01
CA ALA A 36 7.92 -11.27 6.69
C ALA A 36 6.84 -10.78 5.72
N GLY A 37 5.64 -11.37 5.78
CA GLY A 37 4.46 -10.89 5.07
C GLY A 37 4.14 -9.44 5.43
N THR A 38 4.03 -9.12 6.73
CA THR A 38 3.81 -7.74 7.22
C THR A 38 4.99 -6.80 6.95
N LYS A 39 6.23 -7.32 6.90
CA LYS A 39 7.42 -6.52 6.59
C LYS A 39 7.50 -6.15 5.10
N GLN A 40 6.94 -6.95 4.19
CA GLN A 40 6.77 -6.53 2.79
C GLN A 40 5.73 -5.39 2.67
N TYR A 41 4.73 -5.33 3.56
CA TYR A 41 3.74 -4.24 3.60
C TYR A 41 4.29 -2.92 4.19
N TYR A 42 5.25 -2.96 5.11
CA TYR A 42 5.74 -1.75 5.80
C TYR A 42 7.16 -1.30 5.43
N ASN A 43 8.04 -2.21 4.98
CA ASN A 43 9.48 -2.01 5.10
C ASN A 43 10.21 -1.52 3.83
N ASN A 44 9.47 -1.13 2.79
CA ASN A 44 10.01 -0.29 1.71
C ASN A 44 10.18 1.19 2.12
N SER A 45 9.91 1.55 3.38
CA SER A 45 10.02 2.92 3.89
C SER A 45 11.43 3.35 4.33
N LYS A 46 12.48 2.51 4.20
CA LYS A 46 13.83 2.83 4.73
C LYS A 46 14.89 3.25 3.70
N LYS A 47 14.49 3.52 2.46
CA LYS A 47 15.29 4.25 1.48
C LYS A 47 14.40 5.11 0.60
N ILE A 48 13.74 6.11 1.19
CA ILE A 48 13.41 7.31 0.41
C ILE A 48 14.74 8.00 0.20
N ASN A 49 15.49 7.50 -0.78
CA ASN A 49 16.66 8.21 -1.27
C ASN A 49 16.09 9.52 -1.82
N GLU A 50 16.54 10.66 -1.32
CA GLU A 50 16.07 12.00 -1.73
C GLU A 50 16.19 12.22 -3.26
N ASN A 51 16.93 11.33 -3.92
CA ASN A 51 17.17 11.23 -5.36
C ASN A 51 16.37 10.13 -6.09
N PHE A 52 15.35 9.49 -5.49
CA PHE A 52 14.53 8.48 -6.18
C PHE A 52 13.52 9.14 -7.13
N ASN A 53 14.11 9.71 -8.19
CA ASN A 53 13.62 9.99 -9.52
C ASN A 53 12.19 10.53 -9.67
N ILE A 54 12.10 11.80 -10.04
CA ILE A 54 11.19 12.38 -11.05
C ILE A 54 10.63 11.34 -12.05
N ARG A 55 11.51 10.57 -12.69
CA ARG A 55 11.14 9.52 -13.63
C ARG A 55 10.31 8.40 -12.99
N SER A 56 10.51 8.13 -11.70
CA SER A 56 9.73 7.17 -10.92
C SER A 56 8.38 7.75 -10.47
N CYS A 57 8.28 9.03 -10.11
CA CYS A 57 7.00 9.64 -9.68
C CYS A 57 6.01 9.73 -10.84
N SER A 58 6.45 10.31 -11.97
CA SER A 58 5.62 10.43 -13.17
C SER A 58 5.22 9.07 -13.73
N SER A 59 6.16 8.12 -13.88
CA SER A 59 5.80 6.76 -14.31
C SER A 59 4.89 6.03 -13.33
N TYR A 60 5.06 6.24 -12.02
CA TYR A 60 4.19 5.64 -11.01
C TYR A 60 2.76 6.18 -11.07
N LEU A 61 2.59 7.51 -11.15
CA LEU A 61 1.27 8.13 -11.30
C LEU A 61 0.62 7.71 -12.62
N THR A 62 1.37 7.69 -13.73
CA THR A 62 0.87 7.18 -15.02
C THR A 62 0.40 5.74 -14.91
N GLN A 63 1.19 4.86 -14.30
CA GLN A 63 0.82 3.47 -14.12
C GLN A 63 -0.48 3.35 -13.30
N LYS A 64 -0.56 4.06 -12.17
CA LYS A 64 -1.73 4.00 -11.28
C LYS A 64 -2.99 4.56 -11.94
N ILE A 65 -2.90 5.66 -12.69
CA ILE A 65 -4.06 6.21 -13.37
C ILE A 65 -4.53 5.26 -14.47
N ASN A 66 -3.62 4.71 -15.28
CA ASN A 66 -3.98 3.76 -16.32
C ASN A 66 -4.55 2.45 -15.77
N GLU A 67 -4.05 1.97 -14.62
CA GLU A 67 -4.57 0.78 -13.94
C GLU A 67 -6.03 0.96 -13.51
N TYR A 68 -6.45 2.19 -13.22
CA TYR A 68 -7.79 2.53 -12.73
C TYR A 68 -8.64 3.31 -13.75
N ASP A 69 -8.19 3.44 -15.01
CA ASP A 69 -8.94 4.11 -16.08
C ASP A 69 -10.09 3.22 -16.59
N TYR A 70 -11.11 3.08 -15.76
CA TYR A 70 -12.41 2.48 -16.03
C TYR A 70 -13.51 3.25 -15.33
N GLU A 71 -14.76 2.96 -15.67
CA GLU A 71 -15.92 3.66 -15.14
C GLU A 71 -15.93 3.63 -13.59
N ASN A 72 -16.05 4.80 -12.96
CA ASN A 72 -15.99 5.00 -11.50
C ASN A 72 -14.67 4.60 -10.80
N GLY A 73 -13.63 4.22 -11.54
CA GLY A 73 -12.34 3.80 -10.98
C GLY A 73 -11.54 4.93 -10.33
N ILE A 74 -11.76 6.18 -10.75
CA ILE A 74 -11.00 7.36 -10.28
C ILE A 74 -11.95 8.45 -9.79
N LYS A 75 -11.68 9.01 -8.60
CA LYS A 75 -12.36 10.20 -8.09
C LYS A 75 -11.37 11.12 -7.36
N ILE A 76 -11.68 12.41 -7.30
CA ILE A 76 -11.00 13.33 -6.37
C ILE A 76 -11.78 13.34 -5.06
N SER A 77 -11.09 13.12 -3.95
CA SER A 77 -11.66 13.08 -2.61
C SER A 77 -10.90 13.99 -1.65
N GLN A 78 -11.59 14.49 -0.63
CA GLN A 78 -10.97 15.21 0.47
C GLN A 78 -10.80 14.24 1.65
N LEU A 79 -9.55 14.01 2.05
CA LEU A 79 -9.23 13.21 3.23
C LEU A 79 -9.09 14.10 4.46
N TYR A 80 -9.46 13.55 5.60
CA TYR A 80 -9.38 14.19 6.91
C TYR A 80 -8.60 13.29 7.85
N ASP A 81 -7.56 13.84 8.48
CA ASP A 81 -6.85 13.17 9.56
C ASP A 81 -7.64 13.31 10.87
N PRO A 82 -7.62 12.31 11.76
CA PRO A 82 -8.20 12.44 13.10
C PRO A 82 -7.64 13.62 13.91
N ASN A 83 -6.42 14.07 13.60
CA ASN A 83 -5.81 15.24 14.23
C ASN A 83 -6.27 16.59 13.66
N GLY A 84 -7.18 16.60 12.67
CA GLY A 84 -7.78 17.81 12.10
C GLY A 84 -7.14 18.30 10.79
N ASP A 85 -6.06 17.67 10.34
CA ASP A 85 -5.45 17.97 9.04
C ASP A 85 -6.34 17.49 7.89
N LYS A 86 -6.24 18.15 6.74
CA LYS A 86 -6.95 17.75 5.53
C LYS A 86 -6.04 17.79 4.32
N THR A 87 -6.27 16.89 3.37
CA THR A 87 -5.53 16.86 2.10
C THR A 87 -6.44 16.38 0.97
N THR A 88 -6.22 16.89 -0.23
CA THR A 88 -6.91 16.41 -1.43
C THR A 88 -6.18 15.18 -1.94
N ALA A 89 -6.94 14.16 -2.31
CA ALA A 89 -6.42 12.87 -2.73
C ALA A 89 -7.08 12.40 -4.03
N LEU A 90 -6.32 11.66 -4.82
CA LEU A 90 -6.86 10.82 -5.87
C LEU A 90 -7.30 9.50 -5.23
N ALA A 91 -8.58 9.19 -5.29
CA ALA A 91 -9.19 7.96 -4.82
C ALA A 91 -9.34 6.99 -5.99
N LEU A 92 -8.71 5.82 -5.88
CA LEU A 92 -8.67 4.78 -6.90
C LEU A 92 -9.44 3.56 -6.37
N TYR A 93 -10.59 3.26 -6.95
CA TYR A 93 -11.51 2.20 -6.49
C TYR A 93 -11.24 0.92 -7.25
N SER A 94 -10.97 -0.18 -6.55
CA SER A 94 -10.74 -1.49 -7.19
C SER A 94 -11.98 -2.00 -7.92
N ASN A 95 -11.82 -2.50 -9.14
CA ASN A 95 -12.90 -3.17 -9.89
C ASN A 95 -13.14 -4.60 -9.37
N ASP A 96 -14.41 -4.98 -9.22
CA ASP A 96 -14.86 -6.37 -9.04
C ASP A 96 -14.18 -7.18 -7.91
N THR A 97 -13.71 -6.55 -6.83
CA THR A 97 -13.14 -7.25 -5.66
C THR A 97 -14.04 -7.20 -4.43
N THR A 98 -14.14 -8.32 -3.70
CA THR A 98 -14.83 -8.42 -2.42
C THR A 98 -13.86 -8.88 -1.33
N PRO A 99 -13.54 -8.07 -0.30
CA PRO A 99 -14.05 -6.72 -0.08
C PRO A 99 -13.49 -5.70 -1.10
N SER A 100 -14.23 -4.61 -1.32
CA SER A 100 -13.81 -3.46 -2.14
C SER A 100 -12.67 -2.71 -1.44
N TYR A 101 -11.64 -2.35 -2.20
CA TYR A 101 -10.49 -1.58 -1.73
C TYR A 101 -10.46 -0.22 -2.40
N ILE A 102 -10.03 0.78 -1.63
CA ILE A 102 -9.74 2.12 -2.12
C ILE A 102 -8.25 2.39 -1.91
N THR A 103 -7.57 2.78 -2.98
CA THR A 103 -6.19 3.25 -2.94
C THR A 103 -6.19 4.76 -3.05
N TYR A 104 -5.72 5.46 -2.01
CA TYR A 104 -5.57 6.90 -2.01
C TYR A 104 -4.14 7.31 -2.37
N ILE A 105 -4.01 8.23 -3.32
CA ILE A 105 -2.76 8.94 -3.63
C ILE A 105 -2.89 10.38 -3.18
N TYR A 106 -2.01 10.84 -2.29
CA TYR A 106 -2.07 12.17 -1.70
C TYR A 106 -0.70 12.66 -1.25
N VAL A 107 -0.58 13.97 -1.01
CA VAL A 107 0.59 14.55 -0.35
C VAL A 107 0.29 14.86 1.10
N TYR A 108 1.17 14.41 1.99
CA TYR A 108 1.12 14.74 3.41
C TYR A 108 2.52 14.78 4.01
N LYS A 109 2.83 15.88 4.73
CA LYS A 109 4.14 16.18 5.32
C LYS A 109 5.30 16.11 4.33
N GLY A 110 5.10 16.61 3.10
CA GLY A 110 6.14 16.70 2.05
C GLY A 110 6.45 15.39 1.32
N PHE A 111 5.60 14.37 1.48
CA PHE A 111 5.72 13.11 0.76
C PHE A 111 4.45 12.83 -0.03
N LEU A 112 4.61 12.41 -1.28
CA LEU A 112 3.60 11.65 -2.01
C LEU A 112 3.45 10.30 -1.33
N ARG A 113 2.21 9.93 -1.02
CA ARG A 113 1.88 8.71 -0.29
C ARG A 113 0.81 7.92 -1.01
N GLU A 114 0.87 6.60 -0.84
CA GLU A 114 -0.17 5.65 -1.22
C GLU A 114 -0.76 5.01 0.05
N LEU A 115 -2.08 5.00 0.17
CA LEU A 115 -2.78 4.33 1.26
C LEU A 115 -3.88 3.44 0.71
N VAL A 116 -3.74 2.13 0.92
CA VAL A 116 -4.75 1.13 0.53
C VAL A 116 -5.58 0.78 1.76
N ILE A 117 -6.91 0.92 1.66
CA ILE A 117 -7.85 0.56 2.73
C ILE A 117 -9.05 -0.18 2.18
N THR A 118 -9.76 -0.90 3.04
CA THR A 118 -11.14 -1.32 2.75
C THR A 118 -12.10 -0.17 3.01
N GLU A 119 -13.25 -0.19 2.36
CA GLU A 119 -14.35 0.76 2.64
C GLU A 119 -14.64 0.86 4.15
N ASN A 120 -14.91 2.08 4.60
CA ASN A 120 -15.25 2.43 6.00
C ASN A 120 -14.14 2.23 7.04
N SER A 121 -12.89 2.00 6.62
CA SER A 121 -11.77 1.97 7.55
C SER A 121 -11.47 3.36 8.12
N ILE A 122 -11.16 3.43 9.41
CA ILE A 122 -10.59 4.63 10.04
C ILE A 122 -9.08 4.59 9.84
N PHE A 123 -8.50 5.70 9.39
CA PHE A 123 -7.07 5.81 9.12
C PHE A 123 -6.53 7.19 9.51
N SER A 124 -5.21 7.30 9.58
CA SER A 124 -4.49 8.56 9.63
C SER A 124 -3.74 8.77 8.32
N LEU A 125 -3.57 10.03 7.90
CA LEU A 125 -2.77 10.42 6.74
C LEU A 125 -1.29 10.01 6.88
N ASP A 126 -0.80 9.77 8.10
CA ASP A 126 0.56 9.26 8.29
C ASP A 126 0.71 7.76 7.96
N ALA A 127 -0.40 7.01 7.89
CA ALA A 127 -0.40 5.58 7.63
C ALA A 127 -0.07 5.22 6.18
N GLY A 128 -0.19 6.17 5.23
CA GLY A 128 0.15 5.93 3.84
C GLY A 128 1.65 5.67 3.63
N GLN A 129 1.96 4.68 2.81
CA GLN A 129 3.32 4.38 2.37
C GLN A 129 3.89 5.57 1.60
N LYS A 130 5.08 6.02 1.98
CA LYS A 130 5.78 7.11 1.29
C LYS A 130 6.35 6.60 -0.05
N ILE A 131 6.06 7.33 -1.12
CA ILE A 131 6.48 7.02 -2.50
C ILE A 131 7.63 7.94 -2.92
N ALA A 132 7.46 9.26 -2.77
CA ALA A 132 8.44 10.26 -3.20
C ALA A 132 8.35 11.54 -2.36
N THR A 133 9.42 12.33 -2.34
CA THR A 133 9.40 13.68 -1.75
C THR A 133 8.83 14.67 -2.76
N VAL A 134 7.69 15.27 -2.44
CA VAL A 134 6.92 16.14 -3.33
C VAL A 134 6.32 17.30 -2.52
N LYS A 135 6.25 18.47 -3.13
CA LYS A 135 5.59 19.68 -2.63
C LYS A 135 4.54 20.15 -3.64
N ASN A 136 3.66 21.06 -3.22
CA ASN A 136 2.71 21.76 -4.09
C ASN A 136 1.96 20.84 -5.07
N PHE A 137 1.35 19.78 -4.53
CA PHE A 137 0.61 18.79 -5.31
C PHE A 137 -0.83 19.25 -5.53
N GLU A 138 -1.19 19.46 -6.79
CA GLU A 138 -2.49 19.96 -7.21
C GLU A 138 -3.10 19.00 -8.23
N LEU A 139 -4.41 18.77 -8.08
CA LEU A 139 -5.22 17.95 -8.97
C LEU A 139 -6.29 18.84 -9.60
N VAL A 140 -6.28 18.95 -10.92
CA VAL A 140 -7.27 19.73 -11.68
C VAL A 140 -7.87 18.83 -12.74
N VAL A 141 -9.20 18.81 -12.82
CA VAL A 141 -9.93 18.13 -13.90
C VAL A 141 -10.50 19.19 -14.83
N HIS A 142 -10.12 19.10 -16.09
CA HIS A 142 -10.60 19.97 -17.15
C HIS A 142 -11.77 19.33 -17.90
N TYR A 143 -12.41 20.12 -18.78
CA TYR A 143 -13.38 19.60 -19.74
C TYR A 143 -12.77 18.47 -20.58
N ASN A 144 -13.59 17.48 -20.96
CA ASN A 144 -13.20 16.24 -21.65
C ASN A 144 -12.40 15.23 -20.82
N GLN A 145 -12.53 15.23 -19.49
CA GLN A 145 -11.87 14.25 -18.61
C GLN A 145 -10.33 14.26 -18.71
N LEU A 146 -9.77 15.45 -18.95
CA LEU A 146 -8.33 15.67 -18.84
C LEU A 146 -8.00 15.96 -17.37
N LEU A 147 -7.34 15.00 -16.72
CA LEU A 147 -6.80 15.14 -15.37
C LEU A 147 -5.38 15.68 -15.47
N THR A 148 -5.15 16.87 -14.92
CA THR A 148 -3.84 17.49 -14.78
C THR A 148 -3.37 17.39 -13.34
N ILE A 149 -2.19 16.80 -13.16
CA ILE A 149 -1.49 16.68 -11.88
C ILE A 149 -0.25 17.57 -11.93
N THR A 150 -0.21 18.58 -11.07
CA THR A 150 0.94 19.47 -10.93
C THR A 150 1.63 19.21 -9.61
N TYR A 151 2.96 19.11 -9.61
CA TYR A 151 3.71 18.95 -8.37
C TYR A 151 5.16 19.46 -8.47
N GLU A 152 5.72 19.84 -7.32
CA GLU A 152 7.10 20.32 -7.22
C GLU A 152 7.99 19.26 -6.55
N THR A 153 9.15 19.03 -7.17
CA THR A 153 10.12 18.03 -6.74
C THR A 153 11.05 18.59 -5.65
N SER A 154 11.87 17.73 -5.04
CA SER A 154 12.90 18.15 -4.06
C SER A 154 13.93 19.15 -4.62
N LYS A 155 14.09 19.24 -5.95
CA LYS A 155 14.99 20.16 -6.64
C LYS A 155 14.33 21.48 -7.05
N ASN A 156 13.14 21.77 -6.53
CA ASN A 156 12.30 22.90 -6.91
C ASN A 156 11.98 22.94 -8.43
N HIS A 157 11.93 21.76 -9.06
CA HIS A 157 11.44 21.62 -10.43
C HIS A 157 9.97 21.26 -10.39
N THR A 158 9.13 22.01 -11.09
CA THR A 158 7.70 21.76 -11.26
C THR A 158 7.47 20.79 -12.42
N GLU A 159 6.70 19.74 -12.16
CA GLU A 159 6.23 18.80 -13.17
C GLU A 159 4.73 18.91 -13.33
N ILE A 160 4.29 18.78 -14.58
CA ILE A 160 2.90 18.80 -14.97
C ILE A 160 2.67 17.50 -15.76
N LEU A 161 1.69 16.72 -15.32
CA LEU A 161 1.28 15.49 -15.96
C LEU A 161 -0.18 15.59 -16.38
N ASP A 162 -0.40 15.39 -17.67
CA ASP A 162 -1.72 15.42 -18.27
C ASP A 162 -2.17 14.01 -18.65
N PHE A 163 -3.32 13.62 -18.13
CA PHE A 163 -3.94 12.32 -18.35
C PHE A 163 -5.28 12.49 -19.03
N ASN A 164 -5.39 11.97 -20.25
CA ASN A 164 -6.67 11.85 -20.93
C ASN A 164 -7.35 10.56 -20.45
N LEU A 165 -8.38 10.69 -19.63
CA LEU A 165 -9.11 9.54 -19.11
C LEU A 165 -10.07 9.03 -20.17
N HIS A 166 -9.84 7.80 -20.64
CA HIS A 166 -10.62 7.23 -21.73
C HIS A 166 -11.94 6.63 -21.24
N SER A 167 -11.93 6.04 -20.04
CA SER A 167 -13.08 5.31 -19.50
C SER A 167 -13.51 5.83 -18.14
N ALA A 168 -12.57 6.30 -17.31
CA ALA A 168 -12.89 6.93 -16.04
C ALA A 168 -13.56 8.29 -16.27
N LYS A 169 -14.58 8.56 -15.44
CA LYS A 169 -15.29 9.83 -15.43
C LYS A 169 -15.16 10.45 -14.05
N ILE A 170 -14.51 11.62 -13.99
CA ILE A 170 -14.42 12.40 -12.76
C ILE A 170 -15.45 13.53 -12.84
N ASP A 171 -16.29 13.66 -11.81
CA ASP A 171 -17.24 14.76 -11.74
C ASP A 171 -16.51 16.08 -11.47
N ILE A 172 -16.72 17.06 -12.35
CA ILE A 172 -16.25 18.43 -12.14
C ILE A 172 -17.25 19.08 -11.18
N LYS A 173 -16.82 19.32 -9.93
CA LYS A 173 -17.66 19.94 -8.91
C LYS A 173 -17.60 21.46 -8.95
#